data_AF-G8H2P2-F1
#
_entry.id   AF-G8H2P2-F1
#
_cell.length_a   1.000
_cell.length_b   1.000
_cell.length_c   1.000
_cell.angle_alpha   90.00
_cell.angle_beta   90.00
_cell.angle_gamma   90.00
#
_symmetry.space_group_name_H-M   'P 1'
#
loop_
_entity.id
_entity.type
_entity.pdbx_description
1 polymer ?
#
loop_
_entity_poly.entity_id
_entity_poly.type
_entity_poly.pdbx_seq_one_letter_code
_entity_poly.pdbx_strand_id
1 'polypeptide(L)'
;MATVDVQIAHALHVCESACHEALRTGAVGPLAEQCERLFSSAAQAEDAGALSSATRSRLITFAICVKEVSSAMVRLERTIDEVRQDSDDRLRSLLAPVSYSNKRPSSPADPPAEDQAHCAPYREYFVAHFAYPYPSPADKDYLL
;
A
#
# COMPACT_ATOMS: atom_id res chain seq x y z
N MET A 1 16.04 -46.39 -15.46
CA MET A 1 14.73 -45.67 -15.49
C MET A 1 14.26 -45.27 -14.10
N ALA A 2 14.28 -46.12 -13.07
CA ALA A 2 13.81 -45.76 -11.72
C ALA A 2 14.58 -44.61 -11.01
N THR A 3 15.83 -44.35 -11.39
CA THR A 3 16.67 -43.32 -10.73
C THR A 3 16.24 -41.90 -11.06
N VAL A 4 15.83 -41.63 -12.31
CA VAL A 4 15.44 -40.28 -12.76
C VAL A 4 14.08 -39.90 -12.17
N ASP A 5 13.10 -40.81 -12.18
CA ASP A 5 11.80 -40.59 -11.55
C ASP A 5 11.94 -40.25 -10.06
N VAL A 6 12.81 -40.96 -9.33
CA VAL A 6 13.05 -40.70 -7.90
C VAL A 6 13.70 -39.33 -7.68
N GLN A 7 14.66 -38.94 -8.52
CA GLN A 7 15.29 -37.63 -8.45
C GLN A 7 14.30 -36.49 -8.71
N ILE A 8 13.48 -36.62 -9.75
CA ILE A 8 12.45 -35.63 -10.08
C ILE A 8 11.36 -35.57 -9.01
N ALA A 9 10.93 -36.72 -8.49
CA ALA A 9 9.95 -36.76 -7.39
C ALA A 9 10.48 -36.11 -6.11
N HIS A 10 11.76 -36.30 -5.80
CA HIS A 10 12.43 -35.62 -4.68
C HIS A 10 12.52 -34.11 -4.93
N ALA A 11 12.96 -33.69 -6.12
CA ALA A 11 13.05 -32.28 -6.48
C ALA A 11 11.67 -31.58 -6.46
N LEU A 12 10.62 -32.29 -6.87
CA LEU A 12 9.24 -31.82 -6.78
C LEU A 12 8.81 -31.61 -5.33
N HIS A 13 9.13 -32.53 -4.43
CA HIS A 13 8.84 -32.37 -3.00
C HIS A 13 9.58 -31.18 -2.37
N VAL A 14 10.83 -30.95 -2.76
CA VAL A 14 11.61 -29.77 -2.34
C VAL A 14 10.97 -28.48 -2.86
N CYS A 15 10.47 -28.47 -4.10
CA CYS A 15 9.78 -27.30 -4.65
C CYS A 15 8.44 -27.04 -3.96
N GLU A 16 7.69 -28.09 -3.60
CA GLU A 16 6.44 -27.97 -2.84
C GLU A 16 6.69 -27.34 -1.46
N SER A 17 7.71 -27.79 -0.73
CA SER A 17 8.04 -27.23 0.58
C SER A 17 8.50 -25.78 0.48
N ALA A 18 9.32 -25.46 -0.53
CA ALA A 18 9.76 -24.10 -0.79
C ALA A 18 8.58 -23.20 -1.21
N CYS A 19 7.59 -23.72 -1.94
CA CYS A 19 6.40 -22.97 -2.31
C CYS A 19 5.60 -22.58 -1.06
N HIS A 20 5.40 -23.52 -0.14
CA HIS A 20 4.74 -23.24 1.13
C HIS A 20 5.51 -22.23 1.98
N GLU A 21 6.83 -22.32 2.04
CA GLU A 21 7.64 -21.38 2.80
C GLU A 21 7.63 -19.98 2.18
N ALA A 22 7.70 -19.88 0.84
CA ALA A 22 7.57 -18.62 0.12
C ALA A 22 6.21 -17.97 0.37
N LEU A 23 5.13 -18.74 0.46
CA LEU A 23 3.80 -18.23 0.79
C LEU A 23 3.69 -17.73 2.24
N ARG A 24 4.45 -18.30 3.17
CA ARG A 24 4.49 -17.83 4.58
C ARG A 24 5.35 -16.61 4.78
N THR A 25 6.50 -16.55 4.11
CA THR A 25 7.54 -15.53 4.34
C THR A 25 7.52 -14.39 3.33
N GLY A 26 6.87 -14.58 2.18
CA GLY A 26 6.94 -13.67 1.03
C GLY A 26 8.24 -13.79 0.22
N ALA A 27 9.16 -14.70 0.58
CA ALA A 27 10.44 -14.85 -0.10
C ALA A 27 10.30 -15.72 -1.38
N VAL A 28 9.90 -15.09 -2.49
CA VAL A 28 9.61 -15.81 -3.76
C VAL A 28 10.86 -16.12 -4.60
N GLY A 29 11.98 -15.41 -4.37
CA GLY A 29 13.22 -15.60 -5.13
C GLY A 29 13.75 -17.03 -5.13
N PRO A 30 13.98 -17.65 -3.95
CA PRO A 30 14.47 -19.03 -3.85
C PRO A 30 13.55 -20.06 -4.52
N LEU A 31 12.23 -19.84 -4.47
CA LEU A 31 11.24 -20.71 -5.12
C LEU A 31 11.38 -20.67 -6.65
N ALA A 32 11.54 -19.49 -7.23
CA ALA A 32 11.67 -19.33 -8.68
C ALA A 32 12.88 -20.13 -9.23
N GLU A 33 14.03 -20.02 -8.56
CA GLU A 33 15.24 -20.75 -8.93
C GLU A 33 15.09 -22.27 -8.82
N GLN A 34 14.33 -22.75 -7.83
CA GLN A 34 14.09 -24.18 -7.65
C GLN A 34 13.12 -24.72 -8.69
N CYS A 35 12.05 -23.97 -8.99
CA CYS A 35 11.12 -24.30 -10.07
C CYS A 35 11.85 -24.36 -11.42
N GLU A 36 12.69 -23.39 -11.75
CA GLU A 36 13.47 -23.38 -12.99
C GLU A 36 14.35 -24.64 -13.12
N ARG A 37 15.07 -24.99 -12.04
CA ARG A 37 15.89 -26.21 -12.00
C ARG A 37 15.07 -27.48 -12.17
N LEU A 38 13.92 -27.58 -11.49
CA LEU A 38 13.01 -28.73 -11.58
C LEU A 38 12.48 -28.89 -13.00
N PHE A 39 11.92 -27.84 -13.59
CA PHE A 39 11.29 -27.91 -14.91
C PHE A 39 12.31 -28.10 -16.03
N SER A 40 13.51 -27.51 -15.91
CA SER A 40 14.62 -27.77 -16.84
C SER A 40 15.06 -29.24 -16.81
N SER A 41 15.21 -29.81 -15.61
CA SER A 41 15.57 -31.22 -15.45
C SER A 41 14.46 -32.15 -15.93
N ALA A 42 13.20 -31.81 -15.66
CA ALA A 42 12.05 -32.58 -16.12
C ALA A 42 11.91 -32.55 -17.65
N ALA A 43 12.14 -31.40 -18.29
CA ALA A 43 12.12 -31.29 -19.75
C ALA A 43 13.18 -32.19 -20.41
N GLN A 44 14.42 -32.15 -19.90
CA GLN A 44 15.49 -33.05 -20.38
C GLN A 44 15.15 -34.53 -20.18
N ALA A 45 14.52 -34.87 -19.05
CA ALA A 45 14.09 -36.24 -18.78
C ALA A 45 12.91 -36.69 -19.68
N GLU A 46 12.03 -35.78 -20.06
CA GLU A 46 10.93 -36.04 -20.99
C GLU A 46 11.45 -36.29 -22.41
N ASP A 47 12.37 -35.45 -22.90
CA ASP A 47 12.99 -35.59 -24.21
C ASP A 47 13.75 -36.92 -24.34
N ALA A 48 14.33 -37.40 -23.23
CA ALA A 48 14.99 -38.70 -23.15
C ALA A 48 14.02 -39.89 -22.97
N GLY A 49 12.70 -39.65 -22.88
CA GLY A 49 11.69 -40.69 -22.62
C GLY A 49 11.85 -41.37 -21.26
N ALA A 50 12.49 -40.70 -20.29
CA ALA A 50 12.89 -41.26 -19.00
C ALA A 50 11.88 -41.03 -17.87
N LEU A 51 10.81 -40.26 -18.13
CA LEU A 51 9.76 -39.96 -17.16
C LEU A 51 8.62 -40.96 -17.22
N SER A 52 8.22 -41.46 -16.05
CA SER A 52 6.98 -42.23 -15.92
C SER A 52 5.73 -41.33 -16.05
N SER A 53 4.62 -41.95 -16.48
CA SER A 53 3.31 -41.27 -16.56
C SER A 53 2.86 -40.69 -15.20
N ALA A 54 3.19 -41.38 -14.10
CA ALA A 54 2.86 -40.94 -12.75
C ALA A 54 3.62 -39.66 -12.37
N THR A 55 4.93 -39.61 -12.63
CA THR A 55 5.75 -38.40 -12.36
C THR A 55 5.33 -37.24 -13.25
N ARG A 56 5.03 -37.49 -14.53
CA ARG A 56 4.50 -36.47 -15.44
C ARG A 56 3.21 -35.85 -14.93
N SER A 57 2.26 -36.68 -14.49
CA SER A 57 1.00 -36.20 -13.90
C SER A 57 1.22 -35.33 -12.68
N ARG A 58 2.17 -35.70 -11.79
CA ARG A 58 2.52 -34.89 -10.61
C ARG A 58 3.15 -33.54 -10.97
N LEU A 59 4.06 -33.52 -11.93
CA LEU A 59 4.66 -32.27 -12.44
C LEU A 59 3.61 -31.32 -12.99
N ILE A 60 2.65 -31.82 -13.77
CA ILE A 60 1.56 -31.03 -14.33
C ILE A 60 0.69 -30.44 -13.21
N THR A 61 0.28 -31.26 -12.25
CA THR A 61 -0.51 -30.79 -11.10
C THR A 61 0.21 -29.71 -10.30
N PHE A 62 1.51 -29.90 -10.06
CA PHE A 62 2.34 -28.90 -9.37
C PHE A 62 2.42 -27.59 -10.17
N ALA A 63 2.67 -27.67 -11.49
CA ALA A 63 2.71 -26.49 -12.36
C ALA A 63 1.39 -25.71 -12.38
N ILE A 64 0.25 -26.41 -12.40
CA ILE A 64 -1.08 -25.80 -12.30
C ILE A 64 -1.22 -25.07 -10.96
N CYS A 65 -0.83 -25.70 -9.85
CA CYS A 65 -0.89 -25.10 -8.52
C CYS A 65 -0.05 -23.81 -8.46
N VAL A 66 1.20 -23.85 -8.93
CA VAL A 66 2.09 -22.67 -8.96
C VAL A 66 1.49 -21.55 -9.82
N LYS A 67 0.88 -21.88 -10.97
CA LYS A 67 0.21 -20.90 -11.83
C LYS A 67 -0.97 -20.24 -11.13
N GLU A 68 -1.84 -21.00 -10.48
CA GLU A 68 -3.01 -20.47 -9.78
C GLU A 68 -2.59 -19.56 -8.61
N VAL A 69 -1.62 -20.01 -7.81
CA VAL A 69 -1.07 -19.26 -6.69
C VAL A 69 -0.42 -17.96 -7.16
N SER A 70 0.49 -18.01 -8.14
CA SER A 70 1.14 -16.82 -8.68
C SER A 70 0.15 -15.83 -9.28
N SER A 71 -0.86 -16.31 -10.01
CA SER A 71 -1.92 -15.48 -10.56
C SER A 71 -2.75 -14.80 -9.45
N ALA A 72 -3.06 -15.52 -8.37
CA ALA A 72 -3.75 -14.96 -7.21
C ALA A 72 -2.91 -13.89 -6.50
N MET A 73 -1.60 -14.11 -6.35
CA MET A 73 -0.69 -13.12 -5.76
C MET A 73 -0.63 -11.83 -6.58
N VAL A 74 -0.49 -11.93 -7.91
CA VAL A 74 -0.49 -10.76 -8.80
C VAL A 74 -1.81 -9.98 -8.72
N ARG A 75 -2.94 -10.68 -8.61
CA ARG A 75 -4.25 -10.04 -8.44
C ARG A 75 -4.35 -9.31 -7.10
N LEU A 76 -3.86 -9.91 -6.02
CA LEU A 76 -3.86 -9.29 -4.70
C LEU A 76 -2.97 -8.05 -4.66
N GLU A 77 -1.78 -8.11 -5.25
CA GLU A 77 -0.88 -6.95 -5.38
C GLU A 77 -1.58 -5.80 -6.11
N ARG A 78 -2.23 -6.08 -7.24
CA ARG A 78 -3.02 -5.07 -7.97
C ARG A 78 -4.13 -4.45 -7.12
N THR A 79 -4.90 -5.27 -6.39
CA THR A 79 -5.97 -4.75 -5.52
C THR A 79 -5.40 -3.86 -4.42
N ILE A 80 -4.24 -4.21 -3.86
CA ILE A 80 -3.56 -3.39 -2.85
C ILE A 80 -3.16 -2.03 -3.44
N ASP A 81 -2.60 -2.01 -4.65
CA ASP A 81 -2.22 -0.78 -5.34
C ASP A 81 -3.44 0.10 -5.67
N GLU A 82 -4.55 -0.49 -6.13
CA GLU A 82 -5.80 0.20 -6.40
C GLU A 82 -6.36 0.85 -5.13
N VAL A 83 -6.39 0.12 -4.01
CA VAL A 83 -6.86 0.64 -2.71
C VAL A 83 -5.96 1.77 -2.21
N ARG A 84 -4.64 1.62 -2.35
CA ARG A 84 -3.69 2.66 -1.99
C ARG A 84 -3.95 3.93 -2.80
N GLN A 85 -4.11 3.79 -4.12
CA GLN A 85 -4.39 4.92 -5.00
C GLN A 85 -5.70 5.63 -4.65
N ASP A 86 -6.80 4.89 -4.44
CA ASP A 86 -8.09 5.47 -4.02
C ASP A 86 -7.96 6.22 -2.68
N SER A 87 -7.18 5.67 -1.74
CA SER A 87 -6.93 6.31 -0.45
C SER A 87 -6.17 7.63 -0.60
N ASP A 88 -5.13 7.66 -1.44
CA ASP A 88 -4.34 8.86 -1.71
C ASP A 88 -5.17 9.92 -2.46
N ASP A 89 -6.00 9.50 -3.41
CA ASP A 89 -6.90 10.37 -4.18
C ASP A 89 -7.95 11.02 -3.26
N ARG A 90 -8.54 10.24 -2.35
CA ARG A 90 -9.48 10.74 -1.34
C ARG A 90 -8.84 11.73 -0.39
N LEU A 91 -7.65 11.42 0.12
CA LEU A 91 -6.90 12.34 0.99
C LEU A 91 -6.57 13.64 0.26
N ARG A 92 -6.12 13.56 -0.99
CA ARG A 92 -5.87 14.75 -1.83
C ARG A 92 -7.14 15.57 -2.06
N SER A 93 -8.29 14.94 -2.27
CA SER A 93 -9.56 15.65 -2.39
C SER A 93 -10.02 16.33 -1.09
N LEU A 94 -9.79 15.70 0.06
CA LEU A 94 -10.16 16.25 1.36
C LEU A 94 -9.26 17.41 1.79
N LEU A 95 -7.96 17.32 1.46
CA LEU A 95 -6.96 18.33 1.76
C LEU A 95 -6.86 19.40 0.67
N ALA A 96 -7.52 19.20 -0.48
CA ALA A 96 -7.55 20.20 -1.54
C ALA A 96 -8.10 21.50 -0.95
N PRO A 97 -7.37 22.63 -1.09
CA PRO A 97 -7.90 23.91 -0.65
C PRO A 97 -9.21 24.13 -1.38
N VAL A 98 -10.29 24.31 -0.62
CA VAL A 98 -11.58 24.73 -1.17
C VAL A 98 -11.27 26.00 -1.95
N SER A 99 -11.29 25.90 -3.28
CA SER A 99 -11.38 27.09 -4.11
C SER A 99 -12.74 27.67 -3.82
N TYR A 100 -12.81 28.47 -2.75
CA TYR A 100 -13.84 29.45 -2.59
C TYR A 100 -13.76 30.27 -3.88
N SER A 101 -14.64 29.94 -4.83
CA SER A 101 -15.03 30.84 -5.90
C SER A 101 -15.02 32.22 -5.29
N ASN A 102 -14.19 33.08 -5.85
CA ASN A 102 -13.77 34.40 -5.41
C ASN A 102 -14.95 35.39 -5.22
N LYS A 103 -15.95 35.01 -4.41
CA LYS A 103 -16.90 35.90 -3.77
C LYS A 103 -16.20 36.36 -2.52
N ARG A 104 -15.39 37.41 -2.70
CA ARG A 104 -14.90 38.28 -1.64
C ARG A 104 -16.01 38.39 -0.58
N PRO A 105 -15.87 37.80 0.62
CA PRO A 105 -16.81 38.09 1.68
C PRO A 105 -16.64 39.59 1.95
N SER A 106 -17.71 40.35 1.71
CA SER A 106 -17.82 41.69 2.26
C SER A 106 -17.46 41.58 3.74
N SER A 107 -16.49 42.39 4.19
CA SER A 107 -16.10 42.48 5.59
C SER A 107 -17.36 42.42 6.47
N PRO A 108 -17.38 41.60 7.53
CA PRO A 108 -18.53 41.59 8.43
C PRO A 108 -18.75 43.02 8.91
N ALA A 109 -20.00 43.49 8.82
CA ALA A 109 -20.36 44.78 9.38
C ALA A 109 -19.95 44.77 10.86
N ASP A 110 -19.36 45.88 11.33
CA ASP A 110 -19.02 46.03 12.74
C ASP A 110 -20.24 45.63 13.58
N PRO A 111 -20.08 44.75 14.58
CA PRO A 111 -21.19 44.35 15.43
C PRO A 111 -21.78 45.62 16.08
N PRO A 112 -23.11 45.71 16.21
CA PRO A 112 -23.75 46.88 16.79
C PRO A 112 -23.13 47.20 18.14
N ALA A 113 -22.74 48.48 18.32
CA ALA A 113 -21.96 48.97 19.46
C ALA A 113 -22.55 48.64 20.85
N GLU A 114 -23.83 48.26 20.89
CA GLU A 114 -24.55 47.84 22.09
C GLU A 114 -24.10 46.48 22.62
N ASP A 115 -23.68 45.54 21.77
CA ASP A 115 -23.28 44.18 22.18
C ASP A 115 -21.85 44.13 22.78
N GLN A 116 -21.11 45.25 22.66
CA GLN A 116 -19.77 45.41 23.23
C GLN A 116 -19.72 46.31 24.47
N ALA A 117 -20.85 46.92 24.87
CA ALA A 117 -20.90 47.81 26.03
C ALA A 117 -20.49 47.09 27.33
N HIS A 118 -20.81 45.80 27.45
CA HIS A 118 -20.44 44.96 28.59
C HIS A 118 -18.93 44.67 28.67
N CYS A 119 -18.21 44.79 27.55
CA CYS A 119 -16.76 44.60 27.47
C CYS A 119 -15.97 45.91 27.58
N ALA A 120 -16.64 47.07 27.62
CA ALA A 120 -16.00 48.38 27.68
C ALA A 120 -15.06 48.55 28.90
N PRO A 121 -15.42 48.13 30.13
CA PRO A 121 -14.53 48.30 31.29
C PRO A 121 -13.23 47.50 31.17
N TYR A 122 -13.30 46.32 30.57
CA TYR A 122 -12.13 45.48 30.33
C TYR A 122 -11.26 46.06 29.21
N ARG A 123 -11.86 46.60 28.16
CA ARG A 123 -11.14 47.25 27.06
C ARG A 123 -10.34 48.47 27.54
N GLU A 124 -10.93 49.30 28.39
CA GLU A 124 -10.25 50.46 28.98
C GLU A 124 -9.07 50.05 29.87
N TYR A 125 -9.24 48.99 30.69
CA TYR A 125 -8.16 48.45 31.50
C TYR A 125 -6.97 48.01 30.64
N PHE A 126 -7.21 47.27 29.54
CA PHE A 126 -6.14 46.79 28.68
C PHE A 126 -5.41 47.92 27.93
N VAL A 127 -6.14 48.92 27.44
CA VAL A 127 -5.53 50.11 26.79
C VAL A 127 -4.70 50.93 27.79
N ALA A 128 -5.14 51.03 29.05
CA ALA A 128 -4.43 51.80 30.08
C ALA A 128 -3.17 51.10 30.61
N HIS A 129 -3.12 49.76 30.59
CA HIS A 129 -2.04 48.99 31.23
C HIS A 129 -1.10 48.29 30.25
N PHE A 130 -1.44 48.24 28.95
CA PHE A 130 -0.61 47.61 27.93
C PHE A 130 -0.37 48.57 26.76
N ALA A 131 0.89 48.74 26.38
CA ALA A 131 1.27 49.58 25.24
C ALA A 131 0.79 49.01 23.89
N TYR A 132 0.52 47.70 23.84
CA TYR A 132 0.01 46.96 22.67
C TYR A 132 -1.11 46.01 23.11
N PRO A 133 -2.32 46.52 23.33
CA PRO A 133 -3.42 45.72 23.88
C PRO A 133 -4.00 44.72 22.86
N TYR A 134 -3.68 44.89 21.58
CA TYR A 134 -4.05 43.96 20.52
C TYR A 134 -2.81 43.54 19.74
N PRO A 135 -2.65 42.25 19.42
CA PRO A 135 -1.54 41.77 18.63
C PRO A 135 -1.57 42.44 17.26
N SER A 136 -0.43 43.03 16.89
CA SER A 136 -0.24 43.60 15.56
C SER A 136 -0.18 42.46 14.52
N PRO A 137 -0.41 42.74 13.24
CA PRO A 137 -0.27 41.73 12.20
C PRO A 137 1.10 41.02 12.21
N ALA A 138 2.16 41.71 12.65
CA ALA A 138 3.51 41.16 12.79
C ALA A 138 3.65 40.16 13.98
N ASP A 139 2.79 40.25 14.99
CA ASP A 139 2.81 39.34 16.14
C ASP A 139 2.14 37.98 15.82
N LYS A 140 1.38 37.90 14.72
CA LYS A 140 0.75 36.66 14.28
C LYS A 140 1.73 35.66 13.68
N ASP A 141 2.86 36.15 13.17
CA ASP A 141 3.90 35.31 12.56
C ASP A 141 4.72 34.52 13.59
N TYR A 142 4.62 34.87 14.88
CA TYR A 142 5.31 34.19 15.99
C TYR A 142 4.43 33.20 16.77
N LEU A 143 3.16 33.02 16.36
CA LEU A 143 2.20 32.12 17.02
C LEU A 143 1.96 30.81 16.24
N LEU A 144 2.84 30.48 15.28
CA LEU A 144 2.84 29.23 14.52
C LEU A 144 4.12 28.42 14.80
#